data_AF-A0A2E4XMI1-F1
#
_entry.id   AF-A0A2E4XMI1-F1
#
_cell.length_a   1.000
_cell.length_b   1.000
_cell.length_c   1.000
_cell.angle_alpha   90.00
_cell.angle_beta   90.00
_cell.angle_gamma   90.00
#
_symmetry.space_group_name_H-M   'P 1'
#
loop_
_entity.id
_entity.type
_entity.pdbx_description
1 polymer ?
#
loop_
_entity_poly.entity_id
_entity_poly.type
_entity_poly.pdbx_seq_one_letter_code
_entity_poly.pdbx_strand_id
1 'polypeptide(L)'
;MLNYIVEFIGTFIFLSVILRVGEPIPIAVALLASIYFGGSISGGHFNPAVSIMMYLKKSLSGKDLPMYILSQVVGGMTALYFYRMNKNA
;
A
#
# COMPACT_ATOMS: atom_id res chain seq x y z
N MET A 1 6.80 10.55 -9.24
CA MET A 1 5.40 10.95 -8.95
C MET A 1 4.42 9.79 -9.11
N LEU A 2 4.36 9.12 -10.27
CA LEU A 2 3.44 7.98 -10.47
C LEU A 2 3.65 6.84 -9.45
N ASN A 3 4.90 6.56 -9.07
CA ASN A 3 5.24 5.55 -8.06
C ASN A 3 4.52 5.80 -6.73
N TYR A 4 4.44 7.06 -6.28
CA TYR A 4 3.83 7.44 -5.02
C TYR A 4 2.30 7.25 -5.06
N ILE A 5 1.68 7.55 -6.20
CA ILE A 5 0.25 7.30 -6.43
C ILE A 5 -0.04 5.80 -6.39
N VAL A 6 0.82 4.99 -7.03
CA VAL A 6 0.67 3.53 -7.01
C VAL A 6 0.81 2.99 -5.59
N GLU A 7 1.81 3.43 -4.83
CA GLU A 7 2.00 3.06 -3.42
C GLU A 7 0.78 3.42 -2.56
N PHE A 8 0.21 4.61 -2.77
CA PHE A 8 -1.04 5.03 -2.12
C PHE A 8 -2.21 4.11 -2.47
N ILE A 9 -2.48 3.89 -3.77
CA ILE A 9 -3.63 3.10 -4.24
C ILE A 9 -3.50 1.63 -3.80
N GLY A 10 -2.33 1.01 -3.97
CA GLY A 10 -2.12 -0.36 -3.56
C GLY A 10 -2.27 -0.56 -2.06
N THR A 11 -1.75 0.37 -1.25
CA THR A 11 -1.93 0.33 0.21
C THR A 11 -3.40 0.54 0.59
N PHE A 12 -4.11 1.46 -0.07
CA PHE A 12 -5.53 1.68 0.14
C PHE A 12 -6.36 0.41 -0.14
N ILE A 13 -6.13 -0.26 -1.28
CA ILE A 13 -6.84 -1.49 -1.66
C ILE A 13 -6.54 -2.62 -0.66
N PHE A 14 -5.26 -2.90 -0.44
CA PHE A 14 -4.80 -3.96 0.45
C PHE A 14 -5.39 -3.81 1.86
N LEU A 15 -5.28 -2.61 2.45
CA LEU A 15 -5.78 -2.37 3.81
C LEU A 15 -7.31 -2.29 3.88
N SER A 16 -8.00 -1.88 2.81
CA SER A 16 -9.47 -1.94 2.76
C SER A 16 -9.98 -3.37 2.86
N VAL A 17 -9.29 -4.33 2.23
CA VAL A 17 -9.65 -5.76 2.31
C VAL A 17 -9.37 -6.33 3.70
N ILE A 18 -8.26 -5.94 4.34
CA ILE A 18 -8.00 -6.29 5.74
C ILE A 18 -9.15 -5.80 6.64
N LEU A 19 -9.53 -4.52 6.51
CA LEU A 19 -10.54 -3.91 7.38
C LEU A 19 -11.96 -4.47 7.14
N ARG A 20 -12.32 -4.78 5.90
CA ARG A 20 -13.69 -5.19 5.55
C ARG A 20 -13.91 -6.69 5.65
N VAL A 21 -12.92 -7.49 5.29
CA VAL A 21 -13.04 -8.95 5.19
C VAL A 21 -12.26 -9.65 6.29
N GLY A 22 -10.99 -9.27 6.50
CA GLY A 22 -10.16 -9.82 7.57
C GLY A 22 -9.69 -11.27 7.37
N GLU A 23 -10.10 -11.93 6.27
CA GLU A 23 -9.76 -13.33 5.99
C GLU A 23 -8.45 -13.46 5.18
N PRO A 24 -7.63 -14.51 5.43
CA PRO A 24 -6.30 -14.64 4.82
C PRO A 24 -6.29 -14.67 3.29
N ILE A 25 -7.18 -15.43 2.66
CA ILE A 25 -7.19 -15.59 1.19
C ILE A 25 -7.54 -14.26 0.49
N PRO A 26 -8.62 -13.54 0.85
CA PRO A 26 -8.90 -12.22 0.28
C PRO A 26 -7.76 -11.22 0.46
N ILE A 27 -7.12 -11.19 1.63
CA ILE A 27 -5.97 -10.31 1.89
C ILE A 27 -4.81 -10.64 0.94
N ALA A 28 -4.50 -11.93 0.77
CA ALA A 28 -3.45 -12.37 -0.13
C ALA A 28 -3.75 -12.00 -1.59
N VAL A 29 -5.01 -12.17 -2.04
CA VAL A 29 -5.44 -11.81 -3.40
C VAL A 29 -5.35 -10.29 -3.62
N ALA A 30 -5.75 -9.48 -2.64
CA ALA A 30 -5.68 -8.02 -2.74
C ALA A 30 -4.23 -7.52 -2.86
N LEU A 31 -3.33 -8.07 -2.05
CA LEU A 31 -1.91 -7.76 -2.13
C LEU A 31 -1.31 -8.23 -3.45
N LEU A 32 -1.62 -9.47 -3.87
CA LEU A 32 -1.17 -10.03 -5.15
C LEU A 32 -1.60 -9.15 -6.32
N ALA A 33 -2.87 -8.74 -6.38
CA ALA A 33 -3.37 -7.86 -7.43
C ALA A 33 -2.65 -6.51 -7.42
N SER A 34 -2.48 -5.91 -6.23
CA SER A 34 -1.77 -4.63 -6.08
C SER A 34 -0.32 -4.71 -6.59
N ILE A 35 0.39 -5.80 -6.29
CA ILE A 35 1.75 -6.04 -6.78
C ILE A 35 1.77 -6.34 -8.28
N TYR A 36 0.84 -7.16 -8.77
CA TYR A 36 0.79 -7.54 -10.18
C TYR A 36 0.63 -6.32 -11.10
N PHE A 37 -0.28 -5.40 -10.74
CA PHE A 37 -0.54 -4.20 -11.54
C PHE A 37 0.39 -3.03 -11.22
N GLY A 38 0.79 -2.86 -9.96
CA GLY A 38 1.57 -1.70 -9.50
C GLY A 38 3.07 -1.93 -9.36
N GLY A 39 3.52 -3.18 -9.35
CA GLY A 39 4.89 -3.57 -9.04
C GLY A 39 5.92 -3.07 -10.06
N SER A 40 5.61 -3.15 -11.35
CA SER A 40 6.49 -2.65 -12.42
C SER A 40 6.68 -1.13 -12.41
N ILE A 41 5.78 -0.39 -11.75
CA ILE A 41 5.79 1.06 -11.68
C ILE A 41 6.49 1.56 -10.41
N SER A 42 6.14 0.98 -9.27
CA SER A 42 6.56 1.48 -7.94
C SER A 42 7.57 0.58 -7.22
N GLY A 43 7.73 -0.67 -7.63
CA GLY A 43 8.35 -1.72 -6.84
C GLY A 43 7.36 -2.50 -5.96
N GLY A 44 6.12 -2.00 -5.82
CA GLY A 44 5.02 -2.72 -5.18
C GLY A 44 5.24 -2.95 -3.69
N HIS A 45 5.73 -1.95 -2.97
CA HIS A 45 6.09 -2.11 -1.56
C HIS A 45 4.85 -2.18 -0.67
N PHE A 46 3.94 -1.22 -0.85
CA PHE A 46 2.67 -1.04 -0.13
C PHE A 46 2.78 -1.16 1.40
N ASN A 47 3.99 -0.94 1.93
CA ASN A 47 4.36 -1.21 3.31
C ASN A 47 5.67 -0.46 3.67
N PRO A 48 5.69 0.32 4.76
CA PRO A 48 6.88 1.00 5.22
C PRO A 48 8.06 0.07 5.52
N ALA A 49 7.83 -1.08 6.14
CA ALA A 49 8.89 -2.05 6.43
C ALA A 49 9.52 -2.62 5.15
N VAL A 50 8.72 -2.87 4.11
CA VAL A 50 9.21 -3.29 2.79
C VAL A 50 10.03 -2.18 2.14
N SER A 51 9.58 -0.93 2.24
CA SER A 51 10.31 0.22 1.69
C SER A 51 11.64 0.46 2.38
N ILE A 52 11.69 0.33 3.71
CA ILE A 52 12.94 0.39 4.49
C ILE A 52 13.86 -0.76 4.07
N MET A 53 13.35 -1.99 3.96
CA MET A 53 14.12 -3.13 3.50
C MET A 53 14.71 -2.90 2.10
N MET A 54 13.93 -2.36 1.16
CA MET A 54 14.37 -2.06 -0.20
C MET A 54 15.38 -0.90 -0.24
N TYR A 55 15.23 0.10 0.62
CA TYR A 55 16.24 1.14 0.80
C TYR A 55 17.57 0.56 1.30
N LEU A 56 17.54 -0.30 2.32
CA LEU A 56 18.74 -0.96 2.86
C LEU A 56 19.37 -1.91 1.82
N LYS A 57 18.57 -2.55 0.97
CA LYS A 57 19.01 -3.34 -0.19
C LYS A 57 19.56 -2.47 -1.33
N LYS A 58 19.54 -1.14 -1.21
CA LYS A 58 19.95 -0.15 -2.23
C LYS A 58 19.11 -0.20 -3.52
N SER A 59 17.88 -0.70 -3.45
CA SER A 59 16.92 -0.72 -4.57
C SER A 59 15.88 0.39 -4.51
N LEU A 60 15.85 1.19 -3.43
CA LEU A 60 15.06 2.41 -3.30
C LEU A 60 16.00 3.56 -2.92
N SER A 61 15.81 4.74 -3.53
CA SER A 61 16.63 5.90 -3.19
C SER A 61 16.26 6.44 -1.80
N GLY A 62 17.23 7.01 -1.07
CA GLY A 62 16.96 7.63 0.24
C GLY A 62 16.01 8.83 0.18
N LYS A 63 15.90 9.47 -0.99
CA LYS A 63 14.94 10.57 -1.23
C LYS A 63 13.51 10.04 -1.42
N ASP A 64 13.36 8.86 -2.01
CA ASP A 64 12.04 8.25 -2.25
C ASP A 64 11.48 7.57 -1.00
N LEU A 65 12.34 7.05 -0.11
CA LEU A 65 11.93 6.37 1.12
C LEU A 65 10.86 7.14 1.92
N PRO A 66 11.07 8.42 2.33
CA PRO A 66 10.05 9.14 3.08
C PRO A 66 8.76 9.37 2.28
N MET A 67 8.85 9.54 0.96
CA MET A 67 7.68 9.73 0.09
C MET A 67 6.86 8.44 -0.06
N TYR A 68 7.52 7.29 -0.14
CA TYR A 68 6.86 5.98 -0.15
C TYR A 68 6.12 5.74 1.17
N ILE A 69 6.81 5.93 2.31
CA ILE A 69 6.21 5.78 3.64
C ILE A 69 5.02 6.71 3.80
N LEU A 70 5.15 7.99 3.42
CA LEU A 70 4.06 8.94 3.49
C LEU A 70 2.86 8.49 2.64
N SER A 71 3.10 8.06 1.40
CA SER A 71 2.05 7.60 0.48
C SER A 71 1.31 6.38 1.02
N GLN A 72 2.05 5.42 1.59
CA GLN A 72 1.49 4.21 2.21
C GLN A 72 0.65 4.54 3.45
N VAL A 73 1.18 5.38 4.35
CA VAL A 73 0.46 5.80 5.56
C VAL A 73 -0.82 6.56 5.21
N VAL A 74 -0.76 7.49 4.25
CA VAL A 74 -1.94 8.24 3.78
C VAL A 74 -2.94 7.30 3.09
N GLY A 75 -2.48 6.32 2.32
CA GLY A 75 -3.31 5.26 1.73
C GLY A 75 -4.06 4.44 2.78
N GLY A 76 -3.38 4.02 3.84
CA GLY A 76 -3.98 3.29 4.94
C GLY A 76 -4.96 4.11 5.77
N MET A 77 -4.65 5.39 6.05
CA MET A 77 -5.59 6.30 6.72
C MET A 77 -6.85 6.50 5.89
N THR A 78 -6.71 6.61 4.56
CA THR A 78 -7.84 6.76 3.64
C THR A 78 -8.70 5.50 3.62
N ALA A 79 -8.08 4.30 3.63
CA ALA A 79 -8.80 3.03 3.74
C ALA A 79 -9.62 2.93 5.03
N LEU A 80 -9.03 3.36 6.15
CA LEU A 80 -9.74 3.41 7.44
C LEU A 80 -10.92 4.39 7.43
N TYR A 81 -10.72 5.58 6.87
CA TYR A 81 -11.79 6.57 6.73
C TYR A 81 -12.93 6.03 5.84
N PHE A 82 -12.59 5.45 4.69
CA PHE A 82 -13.54 4.83 3.78
C PHE A 82 -14.33 3.69 4.45
N TYR A 83 -13.65 2.82 5.20
CA TYR A 83 -14.31 1.75 5.98
C TYR A 83 -15.33 2.31 6.98
N ARG A 84 -14.97 3.39 7.71
CA ARG A 84 -15.86 4.01 8.70
C ARG A 84 -17.10 4.63 8.06
N MET A 85 -16.98 5.27 6.90
CA MET A 85 -18.13 5.84 6.18
C MET A 85 -19.14 4.77 5.77
N ASN A 86 -18.67 3.60 5.32
CA ASN A 86 -19.52 2.51 4.82
C ASN A 86 -20.00 1.54 5.91
N LYS A 87 -19.45 1.62 7.12
CA LYS A 87 -19.95 0.86 8.28
C LYS A 87 -21.20 1.49 8.89
N ASN A 88 -21.37 2.79 8.69
CA ASN A 88 -22.47 3.58 9.25
C ASN A 88 -23.64 3.77 8.26
N ALA A 89 -23.59 3.12 7.09
CA ALA A 89 -24.67 3.03 6.11
C ALA A 89 -25.27 1.62 6.16
#